data_AF-I4ENH6-F1
#
_entry.id   AF-I4ENH6-F1
#
_cell.length_a   1.000
_cell.length_b   1.000
_cell.length_c   1.000
_cell.angle_alpha   90.00
_cell.angle_beta   90.00
_cell.angle_gamma   90.00
#
_symmetry.space_group_name_H-M   'P 1'
#
loop_
_entity.id
_entity.type
_entity.pdbx_description
1 polymer ?
#
loop_
_entity_poly.entity_id
_entity_poly.type
_entity_poly.pdbx_seq_one_letter_code
_entity_poly.pdbx_strand_id
1 'polypeptide(L)'
;MGSMQRGGVVIWYNDQAGCDIMCLQALDLLVKPMVQDQHHLILVPNHAMPYPVAVTSWTRMLTLDHVDGASILQFIKVHEGRYNPDHH
;
A
#
# COMPACT_ATOMS: atom_id res chain seq x y z
N MET A 1 -3.98 16.61 17.17
CA MET A 1 -4.75 15.45 16.66
C MET A 1 -5.15 15.75 15.22
N GLY A 2 -4.55 15.09 14.23
CA GLY A 2 -4.91 15.34 12.83
C GLY A 2 -3.89 14.77 11.83
N SER A 3 -3.81 13.45 11.72
CA SER A 3 -2.90 12.78 10.77
C SER A 3 -3.63 11.95 9.72
N MET A 4 -4.97 12.04 9.64
CA MET A 4 -5.80 11.33 8.64
C MET A 4 -6.28 12.24 7.48
N GLN A 5 -5.77 13.48 7.38
CA GLN A 5 -6.28 14.48 6.41
C GLN A 5 -5.54 14.49 5.06
N ARG A 6 -4.59 13.58 4.83
CA ARG A 6 -3.87 13.42 3.56
C ARG A 6 -3.93 11.95 3.18
N GLY A 7 -4.39 11.62 1.97
CA GLY A 7 -4.83 10.29 1.55
C GLY A 7 -3.80 9.18 1.77
N GLY A 8 -3.88 8.53 2.94
CA GLY A 8 -2.95 7.48 3.32
C GLY A 8 -3.31 6.14 2.69
N VAL A 9 -2.29 5.40 2.28
CA VAL A 9 -2.41 4.01 1.84
C VAL A 9 -1.64 3.13 2.83
N VAL A 10 -2.31 2.13 3.39
CA VAL A 10 -1.70 1.16 4.31
C VAL A 10 -1.56 -0.15 3.58
N ILE A 11 -0.34 -0.68 3.50
CA ILE A 11 -0.04 -1.99 2.96
C ILE A 11 0.16 -2.95 4.13
N TRP A 12 -0.74 -3.90 4.24
CA TRP A 12 -0.67 -5.02 5.16
C TRP A 12 0.05 -6.17 4.47
N TYR A 13 0.94 -6.83 5.19
CA TYR A 13 1.60 -8.05 4.71
C TYR A 13 1.54 -9.14 5.77
N ASN A 14 1.49 -10.40 5.33
CA ASN A 14 1.49 -11.57 6.20
C ASN A 14 2.46 -12.63 5.70
N ASP A 15 3.55 -12.86 6.43
CA ASP A 15 4.51 -13.91 6.14
C ASP A 15 3.91 -15.32 6.28
N GLN A 16 3.01 -15.53 7.23
CA GLN A 16 2.39 -16.84 7.46
C GLN A 16 1.39 -17.23 6.37
N ALA A 17 0.90 -16.26 5.61
CA ALA A 17 0.01 -16.49 4.47
C ALA A 17 0.77 -16.60 3.13
N GLY A 18 2.11 -16.53 3.14
CA GLY A 18 2.95 -16.69 1.94
C GLY A 18 3.70 -15.44 1.48
N CYS A 19 3.77 -14.37 2.31
CA CYS A 19 4.63 -13.22 2.03
C CYS A 19 6.04 -13.42 2.63
N ASP A 20 6.86 -14.24 1.96
CA ASP A 20 8.26 -14.47 2.33
C ASP A 20 9.16 -13.21 2.21
N ILE A 21 10.44 -13.34 2.55
CA ILE A 21 11.44 -12.26 2.43
C ILE A 21 11.45 -11.61 1.03
N MET A 22 11.22 -12.40 -0.03
CA MET A 22 11.15 -11.86 -1.39
C MET A 22 9.94 -10.94 -1.60
N CYS A 23 8.80 -11.27 -0.98
CA CYS A 23 7.60 -10.44 -0.99
C CYS A 23 7.87 -9.10 -0.27
N LEU A 24 8.51 -9.14 0.89
CA LEU A 24 8.92 -7.94 1.61
C LEU A 24 9.89 -7.06 0.82
N GLN A 25 10.89 -7.66 0.16
CA GLN A 25 11.82 -6.93 -0.69
C GLN A 25 11.12 -6.27 -1.88
N ALA A 26 10.18 -6.98 -2.53
CA ALA A 26 9.40 -6.41 -3.62
C ALA A 26 8.54 -5.22 -3.15
N LEU A 27 7.91 -5.34 -1.97
CA LEU A 27 7.16 -4.24 -1.36
C LEU A 27 8.05 -3.05 -1.01
N ASP A 28 9.23 -3.27 -0.43
CA ASP A 28 10.19 -2.19 -0.11
C ASP A 28 10.64 -1.43 -1.36
N LEU A 29 10.92 -2.15 -2.46
CA LEU A 29 11.30 -1.54 -3.73
C LEU A 29 10.16 -0.73 -4.35
N LEU A 30 8.91 -1.16 -4.17
CA LEU A 30 7.71 -0.45 -4.63
C LEU A 30 7.46 0.83 -3.83
N VAL A 31 7.55 0.74 -2.50
CA VAL A 31 7.18 1.86 -1.61
C VAL A 31 8.30 2.89 -1.45
N LYS A 32 9.57 2.51 -1.58
CA LYS A 32 10.72 3.44 -1.51
C LYS A 32 10.54 4.73 -2.31
N PRO A 33 10.27 4.68 -3.64
CA PRO A 33 10.10 5.89 -4.43
C PRO A 33 8.89 6.72 -3.98
N MET A 34 7.83 6.08 -3.48
CA MET A 34 6.61 6.78 -3.07
C MET A 34 6.78 7.50 -1.73
N VAL A 35 7.51 6.90 -0.79
CA VAL A 35 7.88 7.55 0.48
C VAL A 35 8.77 8.78 0.23
N GLN A 36 9.66 8.71 -0.77
CA GLN A 36 10.48 9.86 -1.18
C GLN A 36 9.64 11.01 -1.75
N ASP A 37 8.58 10.69 -2.51
CA ASP A 37 7.65 11.66 -3.10
C ASP A 37 6.57 12.14 -2.10
N GLN A 38 6.82 11.96 -0.79
CA GLN A 38 5.93 12.34 0.32
C GLN A 38 4.55 11.66 0.32
N HIS A 39 4.41 10.52 -0.36
CA HIS A 39 3.19 9.72 -0.26
C HIS A 39 3.04 9.14 1.14
N HIS A 40 1.81 9.14 1.65
CA HIS A 40 1.49 8.63 2.98
C HIS A 40 1.31 7.11 2.93
N LEU A 41 2.42 6.39 2.72
CA LEU A 41 2.46 4.94 2.66
C LEU A 41 3.01 4.33 3.95
N ILE A 42 2.28 3.35 4.49
CA ILE A 42 2.68 2.64 5.71
C ILE A 42 2.66 1.15 5.44
N LEU A 43 3.76 0.45 5.74
CA LEU A 43 3.81 -1.01 5.73
C LEU A 43 3.56 -1.54 7.14
N VAL A 44 2.63 -2.49 7.26
CA VAL A 44 2.23 -3.05 8.56
C VAL A 44 2.18 -4.58 8.47
N PRO A 45 2.91 -5.31 9.33
CA PRO A 45 2.74 -6.75 9.45
C PRO A 45 1.37 -7.09 10.07
N ASN A 46 0.66 -8.04 9.48
CA ASN A 46 -0.61 -8.54 10.01
C ASN A 46 -0.77 -10.04 9.82
N HIS A 47 -0.40 -10.79 10.85
CA HIS A 47 -0.42 -12.26 10.86
C HIS A 47 -1.85 -12.85 10.99
N ALA A 48 -2.83 -12.04 11.39
CA ALA A 48 -4.22 -12.48 11.54
C ALA A 48 -4.99 -12.49 10.21
N MET A 49 -4.38 -11.98 9.14
CA MET A 49 -5.01 -11.84 7.83
C MET A 49 -4.83 -13.12 6.99
N PRO A 50 -5.87 -13.65 6.32
CA PRO A 50 -5.73 -14.88 5.52
C PRO A 50 -5.07 -14.67 4.16
N TYR A 51 -4.61 -13.45 3.84
CA TYR A 51 -4.01 -13.11 2.55
C TYR A 51 -2.57 -12.62 2.78
N PRO A 52 -1.66 -12.86 1.83
CA PRO A 52 -0.25 -12.47 1.97
C PRO A 52 -0.05 -10.97 1.88
N VAL A 53 -0.85 -10.26 1.07
CA VAL A 53 -0.79 -8.80 0.97
C VAL A 53 -2.20 -8.20 0.90
N ALA A 54 -2.42 -7.10 1.60
CA ALA A 54 -3.52 -6.18 1.29
C ALA A 54 -3.07 -4.74 1.25
N VAL A 55 -3.76 -3.97 0.44
CA VAL A 55 -3.65 -2.53 0.38
C VAL A 55 -4.98 -1.93 0.79
N THR A 56 -4.99 -1.09 1.79
CA THR A 56 -6.19 -0.39 2.27
C THR A 56 -5.99 1.11 2.16
N SER A 57 -7.04 1.80 1.71
CA SER A 57 -7.09 3.25 1.72
C SER A 57 -8.52 3.70 1.97
N TRP A 58 -8.71 4.52 3.00
CA TRP A 58 -10.02 5.01 3.44
C TRP A 58 -11.04 3.88 3.62
N THR A 59 -11.98 3.73 2.68
CA THR A 59 -13.07 2.76 2.69
C THR A 59 -12.89 1.65 1.66
N ARG A 60 -11.69 1.53 1.07
CA ARG A 60 -11.39 0.56 0.01
C ARG A 60 -10.24 -0.33 0.44
N MET A 61 -10.33 -1.59 0.06
CA MET A 61 -9.37 -2.63 0.34
C MET A 61 -9.15 -3.44 -0.95
N LEU A 62 -7.90 -3.66 -1.29
CA LEU A 62 -7.44 -4.55 -2.33
C LEU A 62 -6.66 -5.68 -1.66
N THR A 63 -7.13 -6.91 -1.78
CA THR A 63 -6.42 -8.11 -1.33
C THR A 63 -5.69 -8.72 -2.51
N LEU A 64 -4.45 -9.15 -2.29
CA LEU A 64 -3.61 -9.75 -3.30
C LEU A 64 -3.00 -11.04 -2.76
N ASP A 65 -3.02 -12.09 -3.58
CA ASP A 65 -2.37 -13.37 -3.28
C ASP A 65 -0.85 -13.34 -3.53
N HIS A 66 -0.34 -12.28 -4.18
CA HIS A 66 1.09 -12.05 -4.44
C HIS A 66 1.37 -10.55 -4.56
N VAL A 67 2.63 -10.15 -4.43
CA VAL A 67 3.03 -8.75 -4.66
C VAL A 67 2.91 -8.40 -6.13
N ASP A 68 1.78 -7.78 -6.50
CA ASP A 68 1.57 -7.23 -7.83
C ASP A 68 1.78 -5.72 -7.82
N GLY A 69 2.98 -5.30 -8.20
CA GLY A 69 3.35 -3.88 -8.18
C GLY A 69 2.44 -3.01 -9.04
N ALA A 70 1.99 -3.51 -10.19
CA ALA A 70 1.11 -2.77 -11.09
C ALA A 70 -0.26 -2.48 -10.43
N SER A 71 -0.87 -3.50 -9.80
CA SER A 71 -2.14 -3.37 -9.09
C SER A 71 -2.03 -2.46 -7.87
N ILE A 72 -0.94 -2.59 -7.11
CA ILE A 72 -0.66 -1.73 -5.95
C ILE A 72 -0.51 -0.27 -6.38
N LEU A 73 0.33 0.01 -7.39
CA LEU A 73 0.52 1.36 -7.93
C LEU A 73 -0.77 1.94 -8.53
N GLN A 74 -1.53 1.12 -9.25
CA GLN A 74 -2.82 1.54 -9.80
C GLN A 74 -3.82 1.86 -8.69
N PHE A 75 -3.88 1.04 -7.64
CA PHE A 75 -4.71 1.29 -6.47
C PHE A 75 -4.31 2.61 -5.81
N ILE A 76 -3.02 2.80 -5.55
CA ILE A 76 -2.49 4.02 -4.95
C ILE A 76 -2.85 5.24 -5.81
N LYS A 77 -2.57 5.21 -7.13
CA LYS A 77 -2.92 6.30 -8.06
C LYS A 77 -4.40 6.66 -8.05
N VAL A 78 -5.29 5.65 -8.05
CA VAL A 78 -6.74 5.85 -8.01
C VAL A 78 -7.21 6.47 -6.69
N HIS A 79 -6.56 6.14 -5.57
CA HIS A 79 -6.98 6.58 -4.24
C HIS A 79 -6.28 7.87 -3.77
N GLU A 80 -5.09 8.16 -4.28
CA GLU A 80 -4.39 9.43 -4.05
C GLU A 80 -4.86 10.55 -4.98
N GLY A 81 -5.34 10.23 -6.18
CA GLY A 81 -5.92 11.19 -7.13
C GLY A 81 -7.17 11.94 -6.63
N ARG A 82 -7.62 11.71 -5.40
CA ARG A 82 -8.60 12.61 -4.72
C ARG A 82 -7.97 13.85 -4.10
N TYR A 83 -6.65 13.90 -3.95
CA TYR A 83 -5.92 15.14 -3.68
C TYR A 83 -5.13 15.52 -4.94
N ASN A 84 -5.81 16.22 -5.85
CA ASN A 84 -5.22 16.83 -7.02
C ASN A 84 -5.31 18.35 -6.88
N PRO A 85 -4.33 19.05 -6.30
CA PRO A 85 -4.14 20.46 -6.61
C PRO A 85 -3.42 20.54 -7.96
N ASP A 86 -4.14 20.23 -9.04
CA ASP A 86 -3.88 20.65 -10.43
C ASP A 86 -2.52 20.37 -11.11
N HIS A 87 -2.54 19.57 -12.19
CA HIS A 87 -1.93 19.84 -13.52
C HIS A 87 -2.12 18.59 -14.40
N HIS A 88 -2.82 18.60 -15.53
CA HIS A 88 -2.61 19.29 -16.83
C HIS A 88 -1.40 18.78 -17.61
#